data_AF-V6LGV6-F1
#
_entry.id   AF-V6LGV6-F1
#
_cell.length_a   1.000
_cell.length_b   1.000
_cell.length_c   1.000
_cell.angle_alpha   90.00
_cell.angle_beta   90.00
_cell.angle_gamma   90.00
#
_symmetry.space_group_name_H-M   'P 1'
#
loop_
_entity.id
_entity.type
_entity.pdbx_description
1 polymer ?
#
loop_
_entity_poly.entity_id
_entity_poly.type
_entity_poly.pdbx_seq_one_letter_code
_entity_poly.pdbx_strand_id
1 'polypeptide(L)' 'MVDTWTYTEEDKLLQCIQRHGTKWNYIRKTYFSSRTAASLRNKYIKINQGDMESRNTEDSIMDLIKTVMQIVEHK' A
#
# COMPACT_ATOMS: atom_id res chain seq x y z
N MET A 1 -21.68 7.08 3.47
CA MET A 1 -20.47 7.90 3.18
C MET A 1 -19.42 6.94 2.65
N VAL A 2 -19.01 7.08 1.40
CA VAL A 2 -18.01 6.19 0.79
C VAL A 2 -16.67 6.45 1.49
N ASP A 3 -16.02 5.40 1.98
CA ASP A 3 -14.68 5.47 2.58
C ASP A 3 -13.70 5.73 1.43
N THR A 4 -13.58 6.98 0.96
CA THR A 4 -12.73 7.32 -0.18
C THR A 4 -11.28 7.16 0.23
N TRP A 5 -10.59 6.23 -0.41
CA TRP A 5 -9.15 6.09 -0.33
C TRP A 5 -8.52 6.85 -1.48
N THR A 6 -7.55 7.70 -1.17
CA THR A 6 -6.73 8.34 -2.19
C THR A 6 -5.55 7.44 -2.58
N TYR A 7 -5.06 7.58 -3.81
CA TYR A 7 -3.86 6.85 -4.25
C TYR A 7 -2.65 7.06 -3.33
N THR A 8 -2.49 8.27 -2.80
CA THR A 8 -1.42 8.58 -1.83
C THR A 8 -1.58 7.82 -0.52
N GLU A 9 -2.81 7.65 -0.03
CA GLU A 9 -3.06 6.84 1.17
C GLU A 9 -2.81 5.34 0.92
N GLU A 10 -3.12 4.86 -0.29
CA GLU A 10 -2.86 3.48 -0.70
C GLU A 10 -1.37 3.18 -0.81
N ASP A 11 -0.62 4.03 -1.52
CA ASP A 11 0.84 3.92 -1.65
C ASP A 11 1.50 3.96 -0.26
N LYS A 12 1.08 4.91 0.59
CA LYS A 12 1.55 4.97 1.99
C LYS A 12 1.21 3.71 2.77
N LEU A 13 0.02 3.13 2.58
CA LEU A 13 -0.38 1.90 3.24
C LEU A 13 0.51 0.73 2.79
N LEU A 14 0.77 0.59 1.49
CA LEU A 14 1.63 -0.45 0.93
C LEU A 14 3.07 -0.32 1.44
N GLN A 15 3.65 0.89 1.44
CA GLN A 15 4.98 1.14 2.01
C GLN A 15 5.05 0.75 3.51
N CYS A 16 4.01 1.10 4.29
CA CYS A 16 3.96 0.74 5.70
C CYS A 16 3.89 -0.77 5.91
N ILE A 17 3.14 -1.50 5.07
CA ILE A 17 3.04 -2.96 5.13
C ILE A 17 4.35 -3.61 4.71
N GLN A 18 5.00 -3.11 3.65
CA GLN A 18 6.31 -3.59 3.21
C GLN A 18 7.36 -3.45 4.33
N ARG A 19 7.33 -2.34 5.07
CA ARG A 19 8.29 -2.07 6.16
C ARG A 19 7.98 -2.79 7.47
N HIS A 20 6.71 -2.88 7.86
CA HIS A 20 6.31 -3.34 9.21
C HIS A 20 5.56 -4.67 9.22
N GLY A 21 5.23 -5.21 8.04
CA GLY A 21 4.33 -6.34 7.87
C GLY A 21 2.87 -5.99 8.15
N THR A 22 2.03 -7.00 8.37
CA THR A 22 0.59 -6.86 8.61
C THR A 22 0.24 -6.43 10.04
N LYS A 23 1.07 -5.57 10.66
CA LYS A 23 0.85 -5.03 12.02
C LYS A 23 -0.16 -3.88 12.00
N TRP A 24 -1.41 -4.17 11.63
CA TRP A 24 -2.47 -3.18 11.37
C TRP A 24 -2.68 -2.17 12.50
N ASN A 25 -2.67 -2.61 13.75
CA ASN A 25 -2.85 -1.73 14.91
C ASN A 25 -1.69 -0.75 15.07
N TYR A 26 -0.47 -1.18 14.78
CA TYR A 26 0.71 -0.33 14.80
C TYR A 26 0.65 0.66 13.64
N ILE A 27 0.45 0.17 12.42
CA ILE A 27 0.39 1.01 11.21
C ILE A 27 -0.70 2.09 11.34
N ARG A 28 -1.88 1.71 11.84
CA ARG A 28 -2.97 2.64 12.12
C ARG A 28 -2.53 3.74 13.09
N LYS A 29 -2.02 3.37 14.27
CA LYS A 29 -1.62 4.34 15.30
C LYS A 29 -0.54 5.29 14.82
N THR A 30 0.42 4.79 14.05
CA THR A 30 1.60 5.54 13.63
C THR A 30 1.37 6.38 12.37
N TYR A 31 0.56 5.90 11.43
CA TYR A 31 0.48 6.49 10.08
C TYR A 31 -0.94 6.90 9.63
N PHE A 32 -1.99 6.36 10.26
CA PHE A 32 -3.40 6.56 9.86
C PHE A 32 -4.33 6.73 11.08
N SER A 33 -4.22 7.87 11.76
CA SER A 33 -5.00 8.18 12.96
C SER A 33 -6.52 8.29 12.72
N SER A 34 -6.92 8.68 11.52
CA SER A 34 -8.33 8.83 11.10
C SER A 34 -8.98 7.54 10.60
N ARG A 35 -8.20 6.47 10.37
CA ARG A 35 -8.70 5.18 9.87
C ARG A 35 -8.70 4.12 10.97
N THR A 36 -9.48 3.07 10.77
CA THR A 36 -9.49 1.89 11.65
C THR A 36 -8.58 0.80 11.08
N ALA A 37 -8.10 -0.10 11.94
CA ALA A 37 -7.23 -1.21 11.52
C ALA A 37 -7.98 -2.17 10.59
N ALA A 38 -9.30 -2.27 10.74
CA ALA A 38 -10.17 -3.02 9.85
C ALA A 38 -10.25 -2.37 8.45
N SER A 39 -10.35 -1.04 8.35
CA SER A 39 -10.32 -0.33 7.05
C SER A 39 -8.99 -0.57 6.32
N LEU A 40 -7.85 -0.53 7.03
CA LEU A 40 -6.54 -0.84 6.44
C LEU A 40 -6.47 -2.26 5.85
N ARG A 41 -6.93 -3.27 6.60
CA ARG A 41 -6.98 -4.66 6.14
C ARG A 41 -7.85 -4.83 4.91
N ASN A 42 -9.06 -4.30 4.96
CA ASN A 42 -10.01 -4.38 3.86
C ASN A 42 -9.47 -3.69 2.62
N LYS A 43 -8.77 -2.57 2.78
CA LYS A 43 -8.13 -1.87 1.67
C LYS A 43 -6.99 -2.69 1.06
N TYR A 44 -6.12 -3.27 1.89
CA TYR A 44 -5.05 -4.14 1.41
C TYR A 44 -5.59 -5.36 0.65
N ILE A 45 -6.64 -6.00 1.18
CA ILE A 45 -7.32 -7.12 0.51
C ILE A 45 -7.86 -6.67 -0.86
N LYS A 46 -8.53 -5.51 -0.93
CA LYS A 46 -9.03 -4.97 -2.20
C LYS A 46 -7.91 -4.61 -3.19
N ILE A 47 -6.79 -4.06 -2.71
CA ILE A 47 -5.61 -3.77 -3.55
C ILE A 47 -5.06 -5.06 -4.17
N ASN A 48 -4.99 -6.12 -3.37
CA ASN A 48 -4.44 -7.42 -3.77
C ASN A 48 -5.43 -8.29 -4.55
N GLN A 49 -6.74 -8.06 -4.40
CA GLN A 49 -7.80 -8.69 -5.19
C GLN A 49 -8.11 -7.91 -6.48
N GLY A 50 -7.76 -6.62 -6.51
CA GLY A 50 -8.07 -5.66 -7.57
C GLY A 50 -7.06 -5.57 -8.71
N ASP A 51 -6.14 -6.52 -8.85
CA ASP A 51 -5.32 -6.66 -10.07
C ASP A 51 -6.15 -6.95 -11.34
N MET A 52 -7.47 -7.12 -11.21
CA MET A 52 -8.38 -7.34 -12.34
C MET A 52 -8.98 -6.05 -12.94
N GLU A 53 -8.97 -4.90 -12.25
CA GLU A 53 -9.60 -3.67 -12.76
C GLU A 53 -8.70 -2.43 -12.59
N SER A 54 -7.81 -2.26 -13.58
CA SER A 54 -7.18 -0.98 -13.99
C SER A 54 -6.14 -0.36 -13.05
N ARG A 55 -4.87 -0.75 -13.23
CA ARG A 55 -3.71 0.09 -12.88
C ARG A 55 -3.06 0.60 -14.16
N ASN A 56 -2.94 1.92 -14.28
CA ASN A 56 -2.27 2.57 -15.40
C ASN A 56 -0.81 2.09 -15.48
N THR A 57 -0.36 1.77 -16.70
CA THR A 57 0.91 1.10 -17.03
C THR A 57 2.17 1.77 -16.46
N GLU A 58 2.10 3.06 -16.14
CA GLU A 58 3.20 3.85 -15.57
C GLU A 58 3.53 3.44 -14.12
N ASP A 59 2.52 3.09 -13.32
CA ASP A 59 2.72 2.67 -11.93
C ASP A 59 3.42 1.30 -11.84
N SER A 60 3.09 0.37 -12.75
CA SER A 60 3.75 -0.95 -12.83
C SER A 60 5.22 -0.83 -13.23
N ILE A 61 5.55 0.12 -14.11
CA ILE A 61 6.95 0.38 -14.50
C ILE A 61 7.70 0.98 -13.30
N MET A 62 7.09 1.91 -12.58
CA MET A 62 7.72 2.53 -11.40
C MET A 62 7.91 1.54 -10.25
N ASP A 63 6.99 0.61 -10.04
CA ASP A 63 7.11 -0.44 -9.03
C ASP A 63 8.23 -1.44 -9.38
N LEU A 64 8.38 -1.80 -10.65
CA LEU A 64 9.49 -2.62 -11.14
C LEU A 64 10.83 -1.89 -10.98
N ILE A 65 10.91 -0.61 -11.35
CA ILE A 65 12.14 0.18 -11.23
C ILE A 65 12.54 0.32 -9.76
N LYS A 66 11.61 0.61 -8.85
CA LYS A 66 11.87 0.65 -7.40
C LYS A 66 12.39 -0.69 -6.90
N THR A 67 11.77 -1.79 -7.32
CA THR A 67 12.19 -3.15 -6.94
C THR A 67 13.60 -3.46 -7.42
N VAL A 68 13.93 -3.11 -8.67
CA VAL A 68 15.27 -3.30 -9.23
C VAL A 68 16.31 -2.43 -8.51
N MET A 69 15.98 -1.17 -8.20
CA MET A 69 16.89 -0.27 -7.47
C MET A 69 17.24 -0.82 -6.08
N GLN A 70 16.27 -1.38 -5.34
CA GLN A 70 16.51 -1.99 -4.03
C GLN A 70 17.44 -3.22 -4.10
N ILE A 71 17.46 -3.94 -5.23
CA ILE A 71 18.37 -5.08 -5.43
C ILE A 71 19.80 -4.61 -5.73
N VAL A 72 19.96 -3.47 -6.39
CA VAL A 72 21.28 -2.90 -6.75
C VAL A 72 21.96 -2.26 -5.54
N GLU A 73 21.21 -1.64 -4.62
CA GLU A 73 21.78 -1.02 -3.40
C GLU A 73 22.25 -2.03 -2.34
N HIS A 74 21.83 -3.29 -2.43
CA HIS A 74 22.15 -4.36 -1.48
C HIS A 74 23.20 -5.37 -2.00
N LYS A 75 23.99 -5.01 -3.02
CA LYS A 75 25.19 -5.75 -3.49
C LYS A 75 26.44 -4.93 -3.27
#